data_AF-A0A7R6W7N0-F1
#
_entry.id   AF-A0A7R6W7N0-F1
#
_cell.length_a   1.000
_cell.length_b   1.000
_cell.length_c   1.000
_cell.angle_alpha   90.00
_cell.angle_beta   90.00
_cell.angle_gamma   90.00
#
_symmetry.space_group_name_H-M   'P 1'
#
loop_
_entity.id
_entity.type
_entity.pdbx_description
1 polymer ?
#
loop_
_entity_poly.entity_id
_entity_poly.type
_entity_poly.pdbx_seq_one_letter_code
_entity_poly.pdbx_strand_id
1 'polypeptide(L)'
;MKIQDSTMKTTGRIAAIPLAVALALGSVTTQASQKATGAENTLQQAKINKTATKKTEHKKKSSLISQHKQVVKEAADAFTATETALLALHNKQAKHAQAALEIASGNLHLLLARDPALSLVPIDVNVEIIEGVHDLKTIKKLQDELEDLIDDKRFQDARPIIDSLVDELRVTTVYLPLATYPATIDSIAPLVDAGKWAEAEEKLVALLDTFVLDEEITPLAIIRAEEKINKAFQIEYSADFSKDKDKNQISQLIKEARQHIKIAEALGYASEYEYKPLYDDIDELKKAIGTNGFKGEWAKIKQSMSSLKNKVIHPRD
;
A
#
# COMPACT_ATOMS: atom_id res chain seq x y z
N MET A 1 -19.29 52.23 19.34
CA MET A 1 -18.03 51.95 20.07
C MET A 1 -17.07 51.34 19.05
N LYS A 2 -16.09 52.01 18.42
CA LYS A 2 -14.88 52.69 18.96
C LYS A 2 -14.30 51.87 20.13
N ILE A 3 -13.09 51.32 20.04
CA ILE A 3 -11.79 52.05 20.06
C ILE A 3 -10.63 51.20 19.44
N GLN A 4 -9.79 51.92 18.67
CA GLN A 4 -8.32 51.91 18.41
C GLN A 4 -7.48 50.64 18.69
N ASP A 5 -6.59 50.15 17.81
CA ASP A 5 -5.49 50.78 17.03
C ASP A 5 -4.24 51.07 17.88
N SER A 6 -3.11 50.39 17.59
CA SER A 6 -1.77 50.98 17.76
C SER A 6 -0.69 50.22 16.99
N THR A 7 0.00 51.00 16.16
CA THR A 7 1.20 50.72 15.40
C THR A 7 2.46 50.91 16.25
N MET A 8 3.59 50.29 15.86
CA MET A 8 4.91 50.95 15.99
C MET A 8 5.96 50.28 15.09
N LYS A 9 6.50 51.07 14.14
CA LYS A 9 7.78 50.87 13.44
C LYS A 9 8.85 51.68 14.19
N THR A 10 10.08 51.18 14.33
CA THR A 10 11.28 52.04 14.22
C THR A 10 12.52 51.22 13.84
N THR A 11 13.37 51.89 13.06
CA THR A 11 14.53 51.48 12.27
C THR A 11 15.87 51.75 13.00
N GLY A 12 16.96 51.09 12.59
CA GLY A 12 18.35 51.53 12.81
C GLY A 12 19.35 50.36 12.95
N ARG A 13 20.05 49.87 11.92
CA ARG A 13 21.27 50.34 11.20
C ARG A 13 22.61 50.32 11.99
N ILE A 14 23.51 49.45 11.51
CA ILE A 14 24.94 49.66 11.15
C ILE A 14 26.08 49.17 12.11
N ALA A 15 26.92 48.29 11.52
CA ALA A 15 28.38 48.07 11.62
C ALA A 15 29.05 47.62 12.93
N ALA A 16 30.25 47.02 12.98
CA ALA A 16 31.06 46.11 12.14
C ALA A 16 32.47 46.06 12.79
N ILE A 17 32.98 44.86 13.12
CA ILE A 17 34.41 44.40 13.01
C ILE A 17 35.42 45.04 14.04
N PRO A 18 36.59 44.43 14.37
CA PRO A 18 36.94 43.10 14.94
C PRO A 18 37.91 43.22 16.16
N LEU A 19 38.34 42.12 16.78
CA LEU A 19 39.75 42.00 17.21
C LEU A 19 40.18 40.53 17.35
N ALA A 20 41.21 40.16 16.60
CA ALA A 20 41.98 38.95 16.76
C ALA A 20 43.31 39.29 17.45
N VAL A 21 43.72 38.53 18.47
CA VAL A 21 45.14 38.40 18.87
C VAL A 21 45.38 36.97 19.36
N ALA A 22 46.54 36.46 19.00
CA ALA A 22 46.96 35.08 18.96
C ALA A 22 47.89 34.68 20.13
N LEU A 23 48.03 33.34 20.29
CA LEU A 23 49.26 32.58 20.61
C LEU A 23 50.04 32.87 21.91
N ALA A 24 50.14 31.88 22.81
CA ALA A 24 51.34 31.02 22.94
C ALA A 24 51.38 30.14 24.23
N LEU A 25 51.59 28.84 23.99
CA LEU A 25 52.55 27.91 24.63
C LEU A 25 52.44 27.51 26.12
N GLY A 26 52.23 26.22 26.34
CA GLY A 26 52.51 25.50 27.58
C GLY A 26 52.36 23.99 27.40
N SER A 27 53.46 23.30 27.06
CA SER A 27 53.52 21.87 26.78
C SER A 27 53.57 21.03 28.07
N VAL A 28 52.65 20.07 28.25
CA VAL A 28 52.91 18.84 29.00
C VAL A 28 52.34 17.67 28.22
N THR A 29 53.22 16.76 27.83
CA THR A 29 52.91 15.48 27.18
C THR A 29 52.57 14.42 28.21
N THR A 30 51.37 13.86 28.13
CA THR A 30 51.06 12.46 28.51
C THR A 30 50.22 11.84 27.41
N GLN A 31 50.61 10.64 26.99
CA GLN A 31 50.25 9.99 25.74
C GLN A 31 49.06 9.02 25.89
N ALA A 32 48.34 8.83 24.77
CA ALA A 32 47.30 7.82 24.44
C ALA A 32 45.89 8.08 25.01
N SER A 33 44.79 8.13 24.25
CA SER A 33 44.47 7.60 22.91
C SER A 33 43.36 8.42 22.22
N GLN A 34 43.43 8.47 20.88
CA GLN A 34 42.44 9.05 19.97
C GLN A 34 41.10 8.29 19.97
N LYS A 35 39.96 8.98 20.10
CA LYS A 35 38.71 8.64 19.38
C LYS A 35 37.68 9.78 19.48
N ALA A 36 37.64 10.65 18.47
CA ALA A 36 36.54 11.60 18.28
C ALA A 36 36.34 11.90 16.79
N THR A 37 36.05 10.86 16.01
CA THR A 37 35.50 10.94 14.65
C THR A 37 34.43 9.87 14.52
N GLY A 38 33.20 10.18 14.91
CA GLY A 38 32.12 9.19 14.91
C GLY A 38 30.69 9.71 15.09
N ALA A 39 30.49 11.02 15.31
CA ALA A 39 29.15 11.56 15.56
C ALA A 39 28.52 12.28 14.34
N GLU A 40 29.32 12.80 13.40
CA GLU A 40 28.79 13.52 12.23
C GLU A 40 28.43 12.59 11.05
N ASN A 41 29.04 11.40 10.96
CA ASN A 41 28.81 10.46 9.86
C ASN A 41 27.51 9.65 10.02
N THR A 42 26.99 9.53 11.25
CA THR A 42 25.81 8.72 11.60
C THR A 42 24.49 9.44 11.29
N LEU A 43 24.44 10.77 11.41
CA LEU A 43 23.25 11.58 11.12
C LEU A 43 23.05 11.79 9.61
N GLN A 44 24.13 11.80 8.82
CA GLN A 44 24.07 11.90 7.37
C GLN A 44 23.66 10.57 6.73
N GLN A 45 24.16 9.43 7.24
CA GLN A 45 23.73 8.08 6.82
C GLN A 45 22.28 7.78 7.22
N ALA A 46 21.79 8.26 8.37
CA ALA A 46 20.38 8.12 8.75
C ALA A 46 19.43 8.94 7.86
N LYS A 47 19.82 10.14 7.40
CA LYS A 47 19.03 10.94 6.45
C LYS A 47 19.05 10.37 5.03
N ILE A 48 20.17 9.80 4.58
CA ILE A 48 20.28 9.14 3.27
C ILE A 48 19.47 7.84 3.27
N ASN A 49 19.52 7.04 4.33
CA ASN A 49 18.73 5.82 4.45
C ASN A 49 17.22 6.11 4.52
N LYS A 50 16.79 7.14 5.26
CA LYS A 50 15.36 7.53 5.36
C LYS A 50 14.80 8.16 4.08
N THR A 51 15.66 8.73 3.23
CA THR A 51 15.27 9.30 1.92
C THR A 51 15.34 8.25 0.81
N ALA A 52 16.24 7.26 0.92
CA ALA A 52 16.34 6.12 0.02
C ALA A 52 15.22 5.09 0.25
N THR A 53 14.80 4.83 1.49
CA THR A 53 13.63 3.98 1.78
C THR A 53 12.35 4.60 1.23
N LYS A 54 12.06 5.87 1.53
CA LYS A 54 10.88 6.58 0.97
C LYS A 54 10.85 6.63 -0.55
N LYS A 55 11.98 6.90 -1.23
CA LYS A 55 12.02 6.91 -2.71
C LYS A 55 11.83 5.52 -3.32
N THR A 56 12.28 4.46 -2.64
CA THR A 56 12.14 3.07 -3.13
C THR A 56 10.72 2.55 -2.90
N GLU A 57 10.08 2.90 -1.78
CA GLU A 57 8.67 2.65 -1.49
C GLU A 57 7.75 3.36 -2.48
N HIS A 58 7.96 4.65 -2.75
CA HIS A 58 7.17 5.39 -3.74
C HIS A 58 7.27 4.82 -5.16
N LYS A 59 8.47 4.41 -5.60
CA LYS A 59 8.66 3.78 -6.92
C LYS A 59 8.00 2.40 -7.02
N LYS A 60 8.08 1.59 -5.95
CA LYS A 60 7.38 0.30 -5.88
C LYS A 60 5.87 0.49 -5.90
N LYS A 61 5.33 1.42 -5.10
CA LYS A 61 3.90 1.76 -5.07
C LYS A 61 3.38 2.26 -6.41
N SER A 62 4.10 3.14 -7.11
CA SER A 62 3.68 3.60 -8.45
C SER A 62 3.69 2.49 -9.51
N SER A 63 4.63 1.55 -9.42
CA SER A 63 4.68 0.38 -10.32
C SER A 63 3.53 -0.57 -10.06
N LEU A 64 3.20 -0.83 -8.79
CA LEU A 64 2.07 -1.68 -8.40
C LEU A 64 0.75 -1.03 -8.81
N ILE A 65 0.55 0.26 -8.54
CA ILE A 65 -0.64 1.01 -9.02
C ILE A 65 -0.79 0.85 -10.54
N SER A 66 0.30 0.97 -11.31
CA SER A 66 0.24 0.82 -12.77
C SER A 66 -0.11 -0.61 -13.21
N GLN A 67 0.32 -1.64 -12.48
CA GLN A 67 -0.05 -3.03 -12.73
C GLN A 67 -1.52 -3.32 -12.42
N HIS A 68 -2.10 -2.64 -11.43
CA HIS A 68 -3.50 -2.76 -11.03
C HIS A 68 -4.41 -1.69 -11.66
N LYS A 69 -3.89 -0.78 -12.49
CA LYS A 69 -4.67 0.34 -13.02
C LYS A 69 -5.67 -0.14 -14.06
N GLN A 70 -6.93 -0.23 -13.64
CA GLN A 70 -8.07 -0.50 -14.51
C GLN A 70 -9.02 0.71 -14.63
N VAL A 71 -8.63 1.88 -14.11
CA VAL A 71 -9.47 3.09 -14.05
C VAL A 71 -9.98 3.49 -15.45
N VAL A 72 -11.30 3.58 -15.56
CA VAL A 72 -11.97 4.08 -16.76
C VAL A 72 -12.03 5.60 -16.68
N LYS A 73 -11.30 6.26 -17.57
CA LYS A 73 -11.09 7.72 -17.52
C LYS A 73 -12.42 8.49 -17.54
N GLU A 74 -13.35 8.11 -18.40
CA GLU A 74 -14.64 8.81 -18.53
C GLU A 74 -15.45 8.72 -17.22
N ALA A 75 -15.37 7.60 -16.51
CA ALA A 75 -16.06 7.42 -15.22
C ALA A 75 -15.35 8.20 -14.10
N ALA A 76 -14.01 8.22 -14.09
CA ALA A 76 -13.24 9.03 -13.15
C ALA A 76 -13.46 10.54 -13.36
N ASP A 77 -13.54 10.98 -14.61
CA ASP A 77 -13.88 12.36 -14.97
C ASP A 77 -15.31 12.70 -14.52
N ALA A 78 -16.27 11.77 -14.69
CA ALA A 78 -17.64 11.95 -14.22
C ALA A 78 -17.74 12.02 -12.69
N PHE A 79 -16.96 11.20 -11.97
CA PHE A 79 -16.84 11.28 -10.52
C PHE A 79 -16.29 12.64 -10.09
N THR A 80 -15.18 13.10 -10.68
CA THR A 80 -14.59 14.42 -10.39
C THR A 80 -15.57 15.56 -10.66
N ALA A 81 -16.35 15.45 -11.74
CA ALA A 81 -17.40 16.40 -12.08
C ALA A 81 -18.56 16.36 -11.07
N THR A 82 -18.89 15.19 -10.53
CA THR A 82 -19.87 15.05 -9.44
C THR A 82 -19.40 15.78 -8.18
N GLU A 83 -18.14 15.61 -7.75
CA GLU A 83 -17.57 16.33 -6.61
C GLU A 83 -17.57 17.86 -6.84
N THR A 84 -17.26 18.27 -8.08
CA THR A 84 -17.29 19.68 -8.48
C THR A 84 -18.71 20.24 -8.42
N ALA A 85 -19.70 19.48 -8.87
CA ALA A 85 -21.11 19.86 -8.77
C ALA A 85 -21.53 20.01 -7.29
N LEU A 86 -21.11 19.10 -6.42
CA LEU A 86 -21.40 19.15 -4.98
C LEU A 86 -20.87 20.44 -4.35
N LEU A 87 -19.60 20.76 -4.61
CA LEU A 87 -18.99 22.00 -4.12
C LEU A 87 -19.71 23.25 -4.67
N ALA A 88 -20.12 23.22 -5.94
CA ALA A 88 -20.86 24.32 -6.55
C ALA A 88 -22.27 24.48 -5.95
N LEU A 89 -22.96 23.38 -5.63
CA LEU A 89 -24.27 23.39 -4.95
C LEU A 89 -24.16 23.99 -3.56
N HIS A 90 -23.18 23.55 -2.76
CA HIS A 90 -22.89 24.11 -1.44
C HIS A 90 -22.66 25.63 -1.51
N ASN A 91 -21.95 26.09 -2.55
CA ASN A 91 -21.67 27.50 -2.79
C ASN A 91 -22.78 28.26 -3.54
N LYS A 92 -23.92 27.60 -3.84
CA LYS A 92 -25.07 28.14 -4.58
C LYS A 92 -24.73 28.71 -5.96
N GLN A 93 -23.78 28.07 -6.65
CA GLN A 93 -23.28 28.49 -7.95
C GLN A 93 -23.99 27.73 -9.09
N ALA A 94 -25.24 28.11 -9.39
CA ALA A 94 -26.11 27.44 -10.37
C ALA A 94 -25.40 27.01 -11.67
N LYS A 95 -24.75 27.97 -12.35
CA LYS A 95 -24.09 27.73 -13.65
C LYS A 95 -22.91 26.75 -13.54
N HIS A 96 -22.17 26.80 -12.44
CA HIS A 96 -21.03 25.90 -12.23
C HIS A 96 -21.52 24.49 -11.89
N ALA A 97 -22.57 24.38 -11.07
CA ALA A 97 -23.20 23.09 -10.76
C ALA A 97 -23.77 22.44 -12.04
N GLN A 98 -24.48 23.20 -12.87
CA GLN A 98 -25.03 22.70 -14.14
C GLN A 98 -23.94 22.22 -15.09
N ALA A 99 -22.91 23.03 -15.34
CA ALA A 99 -21.81 22.64 -16.21
C ALA A 99 -21.12 21.36 -15.73
N ALA A 100 -20.95 21.20 -14.41
CA ALA A 100 -20.37 20.00 -13.83
C ALA A 100 -21.30 18.76 -13.97
N LEU A 101 -22.60 18.92 -13.72
CA LEU A 101 -23.59 17.85 -13.92
C LEU A 101 -23.70 17.43 -15.39
N GLU A 102 -23.59 18.37 -16.35
CA GLU A 102 -23.56 18.08 -17.79
C GLU A 102 -22.34 17.23 -18.17
N ILE A 103 -21.16 17.55 -17.64
CA ILE A 103 -19.94 16.77 -17.87
C ILE A 103 -20.11 15.36 -17.30
N ALA A 104 -20.61 15.24 -16.07
CA ALA A 104 -20.84 13.95 -15.43
C ALA A 104 -21.84 13.11 -16.24
N SER A 105 -23.02 13.65 -16.54
CA SER A 105 -24.06 12.97 -17.28
C SER A 105 -23.58 12.55 -18.68
N GLY A 106 -22.93 13.44 -19.43
CA GLY A 106 -22.46 13.15 -20.78
C GLY A 106 -21.46 11.99 -20.83
N ASN A 107 -20.46 11.98 -19.94
CA ASN A 107 -19.47 10.90 -19.85
C ASN A 107 -20.13 9.56 -19.48
N LEU A 108 -21.05 9.56 -18.52
CA LEU A 108 -21.71 8.35 -18.04
C LEU A 108 -22.66 7.76 -19.08
N HIS A 109 -23.45 8.59 -19.77
CA HIS A 109 -24.31 8.13 -20.85
C HIS A 109 -23.52 7.57 -22.02
N LEU A 110 -22.37 8.16 -22.36
CA LEU A 110 -21.48 7.60 -23.38
C LEU A 110 -20.97 6.22 -22.98
N LEU A 111 -20.54 6.06 -21.72
CA LEU A 111 -20.10 4.76 -21.19
C LEU A 111 -21.22 3.73 -21.23
N LEU A 112 -22.41 4.08 -20.73
CA LEU A 112 -23.57 3.19 -20.69
C LEU A 112 -24.04 2.79 -22.11
N ALA A 113 -23.97 3.73 -23.07
CA ALA A 113 -24.31 3.43 -24.46
C ALA A 113 -23.28 2.52 -25.13
N ARG A 114 -22.00 2.64 -24.77
CA ARG A 114 -20.92 1.80 -25.29
C ARG A 114 -20.99 0.37 -24.75
N ASP A 115 -21.31 0.22 -23.47
CA ASP A 115 -21.44 -1.06 -22.81
C ASP A 115 -22.61 -1.06 -21.80
N PRO A 116 -23.83 -1.39 -22.26
CA PRO A 116 -25.02 -1.41 -21.40
C PRO A 116 -24.99 -2.49 -20.32
N ALA A 117 -24.13 -3.50 -20.44
CA ALA A 117 -24.02 -4.59 -19.47
C ALA A 117 -23.07 -4.24 -18.31
N LEU A 118 -22.33 -3.13 -18.41
CA LEU A 118 -21.37 -2.70 -17.42
C LEU A 118 -22.08 -2.14 -16.18
N SER A 119 -22.07 -2.90 -15.07
CA SER A 119 -22.75 -2.52 -13.83
C SER A 119 -21.88 -1.67 -12.90
N LEU A 120 -20.62 -2.04 -12.74
CA LEU A 120 -19.62 -1.39 -11.89
C LEU A 120 -18.44 -0.95 -12.74
N VAL A 121 -17.99 0.29 -12.54
CA VAL A 121 -16.89 0.88 -13.30
C VAL A 121 -15.80 1.37 -12.36
N PRO A 122 -14.55 0.88 -12.47
CA PRO A 122 -13.47 1.32 -11.61
C PRO A 122 -13.12 2.79 -11.90
N ILE A 123 -13.18 3.63 -10.88
CA ILE A 123 -12.89 5.07 -10.97
C ILE A 123 -11.61 5.47 -10.23
N ASP A 124 -11.19 4.69 -9.23
CA ASP A 124 -9.94 4.89 -8.52
C ASP A 124 -9.36 3.56 -8.03
N VAL A 125 -8.03 3.52 -7.89
CA VAL A 125 -7.30 2.37 -7.35
C VAL A 125 -6.23 2.89 -6.40
N ASN A 126 -6.35 2.56 -5.11
CA ASN A 126 -5.33 2.81 -4.11
C ASN A 126 -4.58 1.52 -3.79
N VAL A 127 -3.25 1.62 -3.69
CA VAL A 127 -2.40 0.50 -3.28
C VAL A 127 -1.70 0.86 -1.98
N GLU A 128 -1.89 0.07 -0.93
CA GLU A 128 -1.23 0.22 0.35
C GLU A 128 -0.33 -0.99 0.63
N ILE A 129 0.86 -0.73 1.17
CA ILE A 129 1.77 -1.76 1.65
C ILE A 129 1.88 -1.55 3.15
N ILE A 130 1.46 -2.56 3.92
CA ILE A 130 1.54 -2.57 5.38
C ILE A 130 2.57 -3.62 5.76
N GLU A 131 3.70 -3.18 6.31
CA GLU A 131 4.76 -4.08 6.76
C GLU A 131 4.65 -4.31 8.27
N GLY A 132 4.44 -5.57 8.66
CA GLY A 132 4.38 -6.01 10.05
C GLY A 132 5.63 -6.75 10.50
N VAL A 133 5.46 -7.64 11.48
CA VAL A 133 6.53 -8.53 11.94
C VAL A 133 6.84 -9.64 10.93
N HIS A 134 8.13 -10.01 10.80
CA HIS A 134 8.59 -11.00 9.81
C HIS A 134 9.42 -12.14 10.44
N ASP A 135 9.36 -12.29 11.76
CA ASP A 135 10.11 -13.33 12.45
C ASP A 135 9.18 -14.19 13.31
N LEU A 136 9.30 -15.51 13.13
CA LEU A 136 8.39 -16.49 13.75
C LEU A 136 8.42 -16.45 15.28
N LYS A 137 9.54 -16.05 15.88
CA LYS A 137 9.68 -16.02 17.34
C LYS A 137 8.88 -14.86 17.92
N THR A 138 9.00 -13.68 17.33
CA THR A 138 8.23 -12.50 17.71
C THR A 138 6.75 -12.70 17.41
N ILE A 139 6.40 -13.26 16.25
CA ILE A 139 5.01 -13.58 15.91
C ILE A 139 4.38 -14.44 17.02
N LYS A 140 5.01 -15.55 17.40
CA LYS A 140 4.49 -16.41 18.48
C LYS A 140 4.37 -15.69 19.80
N LYS A 141 5.38 -14.91 20.19
CA LYS A 141 5.33 -14.13 21.43
C LYS A 141 4.14 -13.15 21.43
N LEU A 142 3.91 -12.48 20.30
CA LEU A 142 2.78 -11.56 20.15
C LEU A 142 1.44 -12.29 20.16
N GLN A 143 1.37 -13.51 19.62
CA GLN A 143 0.18 -14.36 19.70
C GLN A 143 -0.12 -14.77 21.15
N ASP A 144 0.89 -15.21 21.90
CA ASP A 144 0.74 -15.58 23.31
C ASP A 144 0.26 -14.36 24.13
N GLU A 145 0.88 -13.19 23.93
CA GLU A 145 0.48 -11.94 24.60
C GLU A 145 -0.94 -11.48 24.19
N LEU A 146 -1.31 -11.68 22.91
CA LEU A 146 -2.64 -11.40 22.43
C LEU A 146 -3.68 -12.32 23.09
N GLU A 147 -3.40 -13.60 23.20
CA GLU A 147 -4.27 -14.59 23.85
C GLU A 147 -4.54 -14.19 25.31
N ASP A 148 -3.49 -13.90 26.09
CA ASP A 148 -3.61 -13.44 27.47
C ASP A 148 -4.50 -12.19 27.59
N LEU A 149 -4.31 -11.20 26.71
CA LEU A 149 -5.09 -9.96 26.74
C LEU A 149 -6.56 -10.18 26.35
N ILE A 150 -6.84 -11.08 25.41
CA ILE A 150 -8.21 -11.42 25.01
C ILE A 150 -8.93 -12.19 26.12
N ASP A 151 -8.25 -13.13 26.78
CA ASP A 151 -8.79 -13.87 27.93
C ASP A 151 -9.13 -12.94 29.10
N ASP A 152 -8.29 -11.93 29.34
CA ASP A 152 -8.52 -10.87 30.32
C ASP A 152 -9.56 -9.82 29.87
N LYS A 153 -10.11 -9.93 28.65
CA LYS A 153 -11.04 -8.97 28.03
C LYS A 153 -10.47 -7.56 27.86
N ARG A 154 -9.14 -7.44 27.74
CA ARG A 154 -8.39 -6.18 27.56
C ARG A 154 -8.25 -5.82 26.08
N PHE A 155 -9.38 -5.70 25.38
CA PHE A 155 -9.41 -5.51 23.92
C PHE A 155 -8.66 -4.27 23.41
N GLN A 156 -8.60 -3.20 24.21
CA GLN A 156 -7.88 -1.98 23.81
C GLN A 156 -6.36 -2.18 23.83
N ASP A 157 -5.86 -3.01 24.73
CA ASP A 157 -4.44 -3.36 24.81
C ASP A 157 -4.06 -4.39 23.74
N ALA A 158 -5.00 -5.26 23.36
CA ALA A 158 -4.85 -6.25 22.29
C ALA A 158 -4.77 -5.61 20.89
N ARG A 159 -5.49 -4.51 20.66
CA ARG A 159 -5.58 -3.86 19.35
C ARG A 159 -4.22 -3.54 18.70
N PRO A 160 -3.26 -2.85 19.37
CA PRO A 160 -1.95 -2.58 18.77
C PRO A 160 -1.14 -3.84 18.45
N ILE A 161 -1.38 -4.96 19.17
CA ILE A 161 -0.74 -6.24 18.86
C ILE A 161 -1.29 -6.80 17.55
N ILE A 162 -2.62 -6.82 17.39
CA ILE A 162 -3.28 -7.26 16.15
C ILE A 162 -2.79 -6.41 14.97
N ASP A 163 -2.74 -5.08 15.13
CA ASP A 163 -2.26 -4.17 14.08
C ASP A 163 -0.81 -4.48 13.66
N SER A 164 0.04 -4.94 14.59
CA SER A 164 1.44 -5.29 14.31
C SER A 164 1.64 -6.62 13.57
N LEU A 165 0.63 -7.50 13.59
CA LEU A 165 0.64 -8.78 12.89
C LEU A 165 0.25 -8.66 11.40
N VAL A 166 -0.20 -7.48 10.97
CA VAL A 166 -0.58 -7.21 9.57
C VAL A 166 0.68 -7.07 8.69
N ASP A 167 0.80 -7.87 7.64
CA ASP A 167 1.89 -7.88 6.63
C ASP A 167 1.28 -8.09 5.24
N GLU A 168 0.71 -7.03 4.67
CA GLU A 168 -0.24 -7.08 3.57
C GLU A 168 0.07 -6.06 2.46
N LEU A 169 -0.23 -6.45 1.22
CA LEU A 169 -0.47 -5.56 0.09
C LEU A 169 -1.99 -5.44 -0.04
N ARG A 170 -2.54 -4.25 0.17
CA ARG A 170 -3.96 -3.96 -0.04
C ARG A 170 -4.14 -3.18 -1.33
N VAL A 171 -5.07 -3.62 -2.17
CA VAL A 171 -5.48 -2.91 -3.37
C VAL A 171 -6.96 -2.60 -3.23
N THR A 172 -7.27 -1.34 -2.98
CA THR A 172 -8.65 -0.86 -2.88
C THR A 172 -9.06 -0.27 -4.22
N THR A 173 -10.07 -0.84 -4.86
CA THR A 173 -10.68 -0.30 -6.07
C THR A 173 -12.03 0.31 -5.73
N VAL A 174 -12.23 1.56 -6.15
CA VAL A 174 -13.51 2.26 -6.01
C VAL A 174 -14.28 2.08 -7.30
N TYR A 175 -15.51 1.60 -7.19
CA TYR A 175 -16.40 1.36 -8.32
C TYR A 175 -17.62 2.28 -8.29
N LEU A 176 -17.91 2.87 -9.45
CA LEU A 176 -19.12 3.63 -9.72
C LEU A 176 -20.21 2.69 -10.27
N PRO A 177 -21.44 2.68 -9.70
CA PRO A 177 -22.55 1.87 -10.18
C PRO A 177 -23.21 2.47 -11.43
N LEU A 178 -22.65 2.20 -12.60
CA LEU A 178 -23.03 2.84 -13.88
C LEU A 178 -24.50 2.62 -14.26
N ALA A 179 -25.12 1.52 -13.82
CA ALA A 179 -26.51 1.22 -14.17
C ALA A 179 -27.53 2.25 -13.62
N THR A 180 -27.25 2.88 -12.48
CA THR A 180 -28.18 3.79 -11.79
C THR A 180 -27.67 5.22 -11.71
N TYR A 181 -26.36 5.41 -11.82
CA TYR A 181 -25.70 6.69 -11.62
C TYR A 181 -26.11 7.78 -12.64
N PRO A 182 -26.15 7.54 -13.97
CA PRO A 182 -26.49 8.57 -14.95
C PRO A 182 -27.90 9.15 -14.74
N ALA A 183 -28.89 8.29 -14.57
CA ALA A 183 -30.28 8.71 -14.36
C ALA A 183 -30.44 9.53 -13.06
N THR A 184 -29.65 9.22 -12.03
CA THR A 184 -29.66 9.98 -10.78
C THR A 184 -29.07 11.37 -10.96
N ILE A 185 -27.94 11.49 -11.68
CA ILE A 185 -27.34 12.80 -12.04
C ILE A 185 -28.34 13.67 -12.81
N ASP A 186 -29.03 13.10 -13.81
CA ASP A 186 -30.01 13.82 -14.61
C ASP A 186 -31.16 14.39 -13.76
N SER A 187 -31.58 13.64 -12.73
CA SER A 187 -32.65 14.06 -11.83
C SER A 187 -32.29 15.26 -10.94
N ILE A 188 -31.00 15.60 -10.82
CA ILE A 188 -30.51 16.69 -9.97
C ILE A 188 -30.54 18.03 -10.70
N ALA A 189 -30.26 18.06 -12.01
CA ALA A 189 -30.29 19.26 -12.84
C ALA A 189 -31.55 20.14 -12.64
N PRO A 190 -32.80 19.61 -12.69
CA PRO A 190 -33.99 20.44 -12.49
C PRO A 190 -34.11 21.01 -11.06
N LEU A 191 -33.50 20.37 -10.06
CA LEU A 191 -33.45 20.92 -8.70
C LEU A 191 -32.53 22.14 -8.63
N VAL A 192 -31.43 22.12 -9.38
CA VAL A 192 -30.53 23.26 -9.53
C VAL A 192 -31.22 24.43 -10.22
N ASP A 193 -31.94 24.17 -11.31
CA ASP A 193 -32.75 25.18 -12.02
C ASP A 193 -33.81 25.83 -11.12
N ALA A 194 -34.46 25.01 -10.28
CA ALA A 194 -35.45 25.47 -9.32
C ALA A 194 -34.85 26.16 -8.08
N GLY A 195 -33.53 26.24 -7.95
CA GLY A 195 -32.85 26.80 -6.78
C GLY A 195 -33.03 25.98 -5.49
N LYS A 196 -33.37 24.70 -5.62
CA LYS A 196 -33.57 23.76 -4.50
C LYS A 196 -32.23 23.17 -4.04
N TRP A 197 -31.33 24.04 -3.57
CA TRP A 197 -29.93 23.70 -3.26
C TRP A 197 -29.79 22.52 -2.29
N ALA A 198 -30.52 22.53 -1.18
CA ALA A 198 -30.43 21.49 -0.16
C ALA A 198 -30.90 20.12 -0.68
N GLU A 199 -31.98 20.08 -1.46
CA GLU A 199 -32.52 18.85 -2.05
C GLU A 199 -31.57 18.28 -3.12
N ALA A 200 -30.93 19.16 -3.90
CA ALA A 200 -29.92 18.78 -4.89
C ALA A 200 -28.65 18.22 -4.22
N GLU A 201 -28.17 18.89 -3.17
CA GLU A 201 -27.00 18.49 -2.40
C GLU A 201 -27.22 17.15 -1.71
N GLU A 202 -28.37 16.96 -1.04
CA GLU A 202 -28.75 15.70 -0.39
C GLU A 202 -28.76 14.53 -1.38
N LYS A 203 -29.37 14.71 -2.56
CA LYS A 203 -29.36 13.68 -3.61
C LYS A 203 -27.98 13.36 -4.14
N LEU A 204 -27.12 14.36 -4.28
CA LEU A 204 -25.76 14.16 -4.80
C LEU A 204 -24.86 13.47 -3.77
N VAL A 205 -24.99 13.82 -2.49
CA VAL A 205 -24.31 13.11 -1.39
C VAL A 205 -24.79 11.66 -1.32
N ALA A 206 -26.10 11.44 -1.33
CA ALA A 206 -26.66 10.09 -1.32
C ALA A 206 -26.20 9.25 -2.53
N LEU A 207 -25.92 9.90 -3.68
CA LEU A 207 -25.36 9.24 -4.84
C LEU A 207 -23.88 8.86 -4.65
N LEU A 208 -23.07 9.73 -4.05
CA LEU A 208 -21.66 9.43 -3.74
C LEU A 208 -21.52 8.28 -2.73
N ASP A 209 -22.47 8.13 -1.82
CA ASP A 209 -22.53 7.02 -0.86
C ASP A 209 -22.86 5.66 -1.51
N THR A 210 -23.19 5.62 -2.81
CA THR A 210 -23.48 4.37 -3.53
C THR A 210 -22.25 3.67 -4.10
N PHE A 211 -21.06 4.25 -3.98
CA PHE A 211 -19.85 3.64 -4.49
C PHE A 211 -19.51 2.35 -3.78
N VAL A 212 -19.06 1.39 -4.58
CA VAL A 212 -18.67 0.07 -4.10
C VAL A 212 -17.16 0.08 -3.94
N LEU A 213 -16.69 -0.27 -2.75
CA LEU A 213 -15.28 -0.50 -2.47
C LEU A 213 -15.04 -2.00 -2.56
N ASP A 214 -14.06 -2.38 -3.37
CA ASP A 214 -13.50 -3.73 -3.38
C ASP A 214 -12.07 -3.64 -2.83
N GLU A 215 -11.74 -4.46 -1.84
CA GLU A 215 -10.40 -4.49 -1.26
C GLU A 215 -9.78 -5.87 -1.45
N GLU A 216 -8.80 -5.96 -2.33
CA GLU A 216 -7.98 -7.16 -2.50
C GLU A 216 -6.82 -7.12 -1.50
N ILE A 217 -6.76 -8.10 -0.60
CA ILE A 217 -5.67 -8.25 0.38
C ILE A 217 -4.76 -9.40 -0.04
N THR A 218 -3.49 -9.13 -0.28
CA THR A 218 -2.47 -10.16 -0.54
C THR A 218 -1.41 -10.18 0.56
N PRO A 219 -1.15 -11.31 1.23
CA PRO A 219 -0.09 -11.38 2.23
C PRO A 219 1.30 -11.17 1.61
N LEU A 220 2.08 -10.23 2.16
CA LEU A 220 3.42 -9.92 1.63
C LEU A 220 4.37 -11.11 1.75
N ALA A 221 4.24 -11.91 2.80
CA ALA A 221 4.99 -13.15 2.96
C ALA A 221 4.77 -14.13 1.79
N ILE A 222 3.56 -14.22 1.22
CA ILE A 222 3.28 -15.05 0.04
C ILE A 222 3.96 -14.48 -1.21
N ILE A 223 3.91 -13.15 -1.40
CA ILE A 223 4.62 -12.47 -2.50
C ILE A 223 6.14 -12.73 -2.41
N ARG A 224 6.71 -12.62 -1.21
CA ARG A 224 8.13 -12.90 -0.96
C ARG A 224 8.46 -14.37 -1.26
N ALA A 225 7.60 -15.32 -0.88
CA ALA A 225 7.79 -16.74 -1.20
C ALA A 225 7.77 -17.01 -2.71
N GLU A 226 6.80 -16.44 -3.42
CA GLU A 226 6.67 -16.54 -4.87
C GLU A 226 7.89 -15.95 -5.60
N GLU A 227 8.42 -14.81 -5.14
CA GLU A 227 9.65 -14.22 -5.69
C GLU A 227 10.84 -15.20 -5.60
N LYS A 228 11.00 -15.89 -4.46
CA LYS A 228 12.08 -16.86 -4.24
C LYS A 228 11.93 -18.09 -5.13
N ILE A 229 10.71 -18.63 -5.25
CA ILE A 229 10.38 -19.76 -6.12
C ILE A 229 10.66 -19.39 -7.58
N ASN A 230 10.23 -18.21 -8.03
CA ASN A 230 10.46 -17.73 -9.38
C ASN A 230 11.96 -17.57 -9.67
N LYS A 231 12.74 -17.03 -8.74
CA LYS A 231 14.21 -16.97 -8.89
C LYS A 231 14.83 -18.36 -8.99
N ALA A 232 14.40 -19.31 -8.17
CA ALA A 232 14.90 -20.69 -8.21
C ALA A 232 14.59 -21.37 -9.56
N PHE A 233 13.38 -21.15 -10.08
CA PHE A 233 12.96 -21.59 -11.41
C PHE A 233 13.82 -20.97 -12.52
N GLN A 234 14.15 -19.68 -12.45
CA GLN A 234 15.02 -19.03 -13.44
C GLN A 234 16.45 -19.58 -13.45
N ILE A 235 17.00 -19.91 -12.28
CA ILE A 235 18.34 -20.53 -12.19
C ILE A 235 18.33 -21.90 -12.85
N GLU A 236 17.28 -22.71 -12.63
CA GLU A 236 17.14 -24.06 -13.18
C GLU A 236 17.36 -24.11 -14.71
N TYR A 237 16.81 -23.17 -15.46
CA TYR A 237 16.96 -23.12 -16.93
C TYR A 237 18.40 -23.07 -17.42
N SER A 238 19.30 -22.49 -16.63
CA SER A 238 20.72 -22.30 -16.97
C SER A 238 21.67 -23.12 -16.08
N ALA A 239 21.12 -23.95 -15.20
CA ALA A 239 21.88 -24.65 -14.18
C ALA A 239 22.73 -25.80 -14.74
N ASP A 240 23.96 -25.91 -14.24
CA ASP A 240 24.79 -27.09 -14.41
C ASP A 240 24.73 -27.96 -13.15
N PHE A 241 23.78 -28.90 -13.14
CA PHE A 241 23.56 -29.80 -12.01
C PHE A 241 24.71 -30.81 -11.76
N SER A 242 25.76 -30.83 -12.58
CA SER A 242 27.00 -31.55 -12.24
C SER A 242 27.80 -30.84 -11.13
N LYS A 243 27.52 -29.56 -10.89
CA LYS A 243 28.14 -28.72 -9.85
C LYS A 243 27.18 -28.47 -8.69
N ASP A 244 27.74 -28.40 -7.49
CA ASP A 244 26.95 -28.14 -6.28
C ASP A 244 26.48 -26.68 -6.16
N LYS A 245 27.10 -25.74 -6.88
CA LYS A 245 26.80 -24.31 -6.77
C LYS A 245 25.33 -24.01 -7.05
N ASP A 246 24.82 -24.42 -8.20
CA ASP A 246 23.45 -24.08 -8.62
C ASP A 246 22.42 -24.87 -7.79
N LYS A 247 22.73 -26.14 -7.46
CA LYS A 247 21.95 -26.95 -6.51
C LYS A 247 21.79 -26.25 -5.16
N ASN A 248 22.89 -25.75 -4.60
CA ASN A 248 22.89 -25.07 -3.31
C ASN A 248 22.13 -23.74 -3.38
N GLN A 249 22.27 -22.98 -4.46
CA GLN A 249 21.51 -21.73 -4.66
C GLN A 249 20.01 -21.97 -4.76
N ILE A 250 19.58 -22.94 -5.57
CA ILE A 250 18.18 -23.34 -5.70
C ILE A 250 17.64 -23.84 -4.35
N SER A 251 18.38 -24.71 -3.67
CA SER A 251 17.99 -25.23 -2.35
C SER A 251 17.85 -24.12 -1.30
N GLN A 252 18.71 -23.10 -1.34
CA GLN A 252 18.64 -21.97 -0.43
C GLN A 252 17.40 -21.11 -0.71
N LEU A 253 17.10 -20.82 -1.98
CA LEU A 253 15.90 -20.07 -2.35
C LEU A 253 14.60 -20.80 -1.97
N ILE A 254 14.53 -22.12 -2.18
CA ILE A 254 13.38 -22.95 -1.78
C ILE A 254 13.23 -22.94 -0.24
N LYS A 255 14.34 -22.99 0.50
CA LYS A 255 14.33 -22.89 1.96
C LYS A 255 13.80 -21.54 2.43
N GLU A 256 14.24 -20.44 1.82
CA GLU A 256 13.76 -19.09 2.10
C GLU A 256 12.27 -18.94 1.75
N ALA A 257 11.82 -19.47 0.62
CA ALA A 257 10.41 -19.49 0.24
C ALA A 257 9.56 -20.18 1.30
N ARG A 258 10.00 -21.37 1.76
CA ARG A 258 9.32 -22.12 2.83
C ARG A 258 9.28 -21.32 4.15
N GLN A 259 10.32 -20.55 4.47
CA GLN A 259 10.31 -19.71 5.66
C GLN A 259 9.26 -18.59 5.56
N HIS A 260 9.12 -17.96 4.40
CA HIS A 260 8.08 -16.97 4.17
C HIS A 260 6.67 -17.56 4.24
N ILE A 261 6.45 -18.77 3.70
CA ILE A 261 5.16 -19.46 3.81
C ILE A 261 4.82 -19.74 5.28
N LYS A 262 5.80 -20.17 6.08
CA LYS A 262 5.62 -20.35 7.54
C LYS A 262 5.27 -19.06 8.26
N ILE A 263 5.83 -17.93 7.82
CA ILE A 263 5.48 -16.62 8.37
C ILE A 263 4.03 -16.30 8.04
N ALA A 264 3.60 -16.49 6.78
CA ALA A 264 2.21 -16.27 6.39
C ALA A 264 1.22 -17.13 7.19
N GLU A 265 1.54 -18.41 7.36
CA GLU A 265 0.76 -19.33 8.19
C GLU A 265 0.71 -18.89 9.66
N ALA A 266 1.85 -18.52 10.24
CA ALA A 266 1.91 -18.04 11.62
C ALA A 266 1.17 -16.71 11.81
N LEU A 267 1.06 -15.87 10.79
CA LEU A 267 0.26 -14.64 10.82
C LEU A 267 -1.24 -14.90 10.64
N GLY A 268 -1.66 -16.13 10.36
CA GLY A 268 -3.06 -16.54 10.34
C GLY A 268 -3.80 -16.23 9.03
N TYR A 269 -3.09 -16.05 7.91
CA TYR A 269 -3.74 -15.76 6.61
C TYR A 269 -4.52 -16.94 6.01
N ALA A 270 -4.25 -18.17 6.47
CA ALA A 270 -4.98 -19.37 6.12
C ALA A 270 -4.74 -20.45 7.18
N SER A 271 -5.55 -21.50 7.15
CA SER A 271 -5.37 -22.66 8.03
C SER A 271 -4.17 -23.52 7.60
N GLU A 272 -3.60 -24.27 8.55
CA GLU A 272 -2.52 -25.24 8.28
C GLU A 272 -2.89 -26.23 7.14
N TYR A 273 -4.15 -26.66 7.07
CA TYR A 273 -4.64 -27.55 6.02
C TYR A 273 -4.55 -26.95 4.62
N GLU A 274 -4.69 -25.64 4.50
CA GLU A 274 -4.60 -24.94 3.21
C GLU A 274 -3.16 -24.75 2.76
N TYR A 275 -2.22 -24.62 3.70
CA TYR A 275 -0.78 -24.60 3.40
C TYR A 275 -0.20 -25.97 3.07
N LYS A 276 -0.78 -27.04 3.60
CA LYS A 276 -0.26 -28.41 3.49
C LYS A 276 0.09 -28.84 2.05
N PRO A 277 -0.77 -28.66 1.03
CA PRO A 277 -0.42 -29.05 -0.34
C PRO A 277 0.84 -28.36 -0.86
N LEU A 278 0.99 -27.05 -0.59
CA LEU A 278 2.18 -26.30 -1.00
C LEU A 278 3.43 -26.75 -0.24
N TYR A 279 3.32 -27.10 1.05
CA TYR A 279 4.45 -27.65 1.79
C TYR A 279 4.90 -29.01 1.26
N ASP A 280 3.97 -29.89 0.92
CA ASP A 280 4.25 -31.21 0.38
C ASP A 280 4.97 -31.06 -0.98
N ASP A 281 4.45 -30.22 -1.88
CA ASP A 281 5.09 -29.93 -3.16
C ASP A 281 6.50 -29.33 -2.99
N ILE A 282 6.70 -28.44 -2.00
CA ILE A 282 8.02 -27.86 -1.71
C ILE A 282 9.01 -28.94 -1.23
N ASP A 283 8.55 -29.90 -0.42
CA ASP A 283 9.37 -30.99 0.05
C ASP A 283 9.72 -31.98 -1.08
N GLU A 284 8.80 -32.23 -2.01
CA GLU A 284 9.04 -32.99 -3.23
C GLU A 284 10.05 -32.28 -4.15
N LEU A 285 9.83 -31.00 -4.43
CA LEU A 285 10.73 -30.17 -5.22
C LEU A 285 12.15 -30.19 -4.66
N LYS A 286 12.29 -30.05 -3.33
CA LYS A 286 13.59 -30.07 -2.65
C LYS A 286 14.30 -31.42 -2.81
N LYS A 287 13.57 -32.54 -2.73
CA LYS A 287 14.12 -33.89 -2.94
C LYS A 287 14.53 -34.12 -4.40
N ALA A 288 13.82 -33.49 -5.34
CA ALA A 288 14.03 -33.68 -6.76
C ALA A 288 15.20 -32.86 -7.34
N ILE A 289 15.79 -31.91 -6.60
CA ILE A 289 16.88 -31.02 -7.11
C ILE A 289 18.01 -31.84 -7.75
N GLY A 290 18.27 -31.58 -9.04
CA GLY A 290 19.33 -32.24 -9.80
C GLY A 290 19.01 -33.67 -10.26
N THR A 291 17.77 -34.13 -10.10
CA THR A 291 17.25 -35.39 -10.66
C THR A 291 16.50 -35.14 -11.97
N ASN A 292 16.26 -36.19 -12.75
CA ASN A 292 15.52 -36.10 -14.02
C ASN A 292 14.07 -35.60 -13.84
N GLY A 293 13.46 -35.78 -12.66
CA GLY A 293 12.10 -35.35 -12.35
C GLY A 293 11.96 -33.88 -11.97
N PHE A 294 13.06 -33.17 -11.71
CA PHE A 294 13.04 -31.81 -11.14
C PHE A 294 12.19 -30.81 -11.92
N LYS A 295 12.26 -30.86 -13.25
CA LYS A 295 11.51 -29.95 -14.13
C LYS A 295 10.00 -30.11 -14.01
N GLY A 296 9.53 -31.33 -13.77
CA GLY A 296 8.09 -31.64 -13.64
C GLY A 296 7.49 -31.08 -12.35
N GLU A 297 8.29 -30.96 -11.28
CA GLU A 297 7.82 -30.49 -9.97
C GLU A 297 7.43 -29.01 -9.96
N TRP A 298 8.00 -28.19 -10.86
CA TRP A 298 7.65 -26.77 -10.95
C TRP A 298 6.19 -26.52 -11.33
N ALA A 299 5.58 -27.41 -12.11
CA ALA A 299 4.17 -27.27 -12.47
C ALA A 299 3.27 -27.43 -11.23
N LYS A 300 3.57 -28.41 -10.37
CA LYS A 300 2.84 -28.65 -9.12
C LYS A 300 2.95 -27.44 -8.19
N ILE A 301 4.16 -26.95 -7.97
CA ILE A 301 4.43 -25.77 -7.12
C ILE A 301 3.68 -24.53 -7.61
N LYS A 302 3.67 -24.26 -8.92
CA LYS A 302 2.92 -23.13 -9.47
C LYS A 302 1.42 -23.29 -9.23
N GLN A 303 0.90 -24.51 -9.40
CA GLN A 303 -0.51 -24.81 -9.17
C GLN A 303 -0.90 -24.68 -7.70
N SER A 304 -0.13 -25.25 -6.76
CA SER A 304 -0.42 -25.16 -5.34
C SER A 304 -0.23 -23.73 -4.80
N MET A 305 0.78 -23.00 -5.27
CA MET A 305 0.94 -21.57 -4.95
C MET A 305 -0.25 -20.74 -5.46
N SER A 306 -0.68 -20.93 -6.71
CA SER A 306 -1.85 -20.23 -7.25
C SER A 306 -3.13 -20.60 -6.49
N SER A 307 -3.29 -21.87 -6.11
CA SER A 307 -4.45 -22.33 -5.35
C SER A 307 -4.48 -21.72 -3.96
N LEU A 308 -3.32 -21.62 -3.30
CA LEU A 308 -3.20 -20.93 -2.01
C LEU A 308 -3.49 -19.43 -2.16
N LYS A 309 -2.89 -18.76 -3.16
CA LYS A 309 -3.14 -17.34 -3.45
C LYS A 309 -4.63 -17.06 -3.60
N ASN A 310 -5.35 -17.85 -4.39
CA ASN A 310 -6.79 -17.68 -4.58
C ASN A 310 -7.63 -17.89 -3.31
N LYS A 311 -7.07 -18.53 -2.26
CA LYS A 311 -7.73 -18.72 -0.95
C LYS A 311 -7.34 -17.68 0.09
N VAL A 312 -6.13 -17.13 0.00
CA VAL A 312 -5.65 -16.10 0.94
C VAL A 312 -5.92 -14.69 0.43
N ILE A 313 -6.17 -14.55 -0.88
CA ILE A 313 -6.58 -13.31 -1.53
C ILE A 313 -8.10 -13.33 -1.60
N HIS A 314 -8.73 -12.66 -0.65
CA HIS A 314 -10.18 -12.47 -0.65
C HIS A 314 -10.53 -11.01 -0.34
N PRO A 315 -11.60 -10.48 -0.97
CA PRO A 315 -12.34 -9.37 -0.40
C PRO A 315 -12.82 -9.79 0.99
N ARG A 316 -12.64 -8.95 2.01
CA ARG A 316 -13.37 -9.14 3.25
C ARG A 316 -14.81 -8.70 2.99
N ASP A 317 -15.68 -9.67 2.71
CA ASP A 317 -17.14 -9.49 2.77
C ASP A 317 -17.58 -9.02 4.17
#